data_AF-A0A369A729-F1
#
_entry.id   AF-A0A369A729-F1
#
_cell.length_a   1.000
_cell.length_b   1.000
_cell.length_c   1.000
_cell.angle_alpha   90.00
_cell.angle_beta   90.00
_cell.angle_gamma   90.00
#
_symmetry.space_group_name_H-M   'P 1'
#
loop_
_entity.id
_entity.type
_entity.pdbx_description
1 polymer ?
#
loop_
_entity_poly.entity_id
_entity_poly.type
_entity_poly.pdbx_seq_one_letter_code
_entity_poly.pdbx_strand_id
1 'polypeptide(L)'
;MARLKTMDGPVYVFDIQLHVVNHNNYPVMLTSRHYEIIDICNQVSELSGVGFLGNVPIIPPKGDFSYHNMLYFRSFTAKIKGYYTIISQSDFSEFRIDIPEFQFFADHMLN
;
A
#
# COMPACT_ATOMS: atom_id res chain seq x y z
N MET A 1 13.51 6.46 7.08
CA MET A 1 14.03 5.71 5.91
C MET A 1 15.27 4.94 6.31
N ALA A 2 15.43 3.68 5.87
CA ALA A 2 16.67 2.90 6.07
C ALA A 2 17.26 2.48 4.71
N ARG A 3 18.60 2.41 4.61
CA ARG A 3 19.30 1.86 3.44
C ARG A 3 19.96 0.54 3.85
N LEU A 4 19.57 -0.53 3.20
CA LEU A 4 20.17 -1.86 3.42
C LEU A 4 21.12 -2.17 2.25
N LYS A 5 22.35 -2.59 2.58
CA LYS A 5 23.27 -3.16 1.59
C LYS A 5 22.97 -4.65 1.49
N THR A 6 22.57 -5.11 0.32
CA THR A 6 22.42 -6.54 0.01
C THR A 6 23.53 -6.97 -0.94
N MET A 7 23.67 -8.28 -1.19
CA MET A 7 24.64 -8.81 -2.15
C MET A 7 24.40 -8.26 -3.58
N ASP A 8 23.16 -7.88 -3.90
CA ASP A 8 22.74 -7.38 -5.21
C ASP A 8 22.70 -5.84 -5.31
N GLY A 9 23.26 -5.11 -4.33
CA GLY A 9 23.30 -3.64 -4.32
C GLY A 9 22.42 -2.99 -3.24
N PRO A 10 22.21 -1.66 -3.31
CA PRO A 10 21.44 -0.94 -2.30
C PRO A 10 19.92 -1.18 -2.45
N VAL A 11 19.24 -1.27 -1.31
CA VAL A 11 17.78 -1.25 -1.20
C VAL A 11 17.38 -0.05 -0.35
N TYR A 12 16.37 0.68 -0.83
CA TYR A 12 15.76 1.83 -0.19
C TYR A 12 14.46 1.40 0.50
N VAL A 13 14.37 1.65 1.80
CA VAL A 13 13.22 1.26 2.64
C VAL A 13 12.36 2.49 2.95
N PHE A 14 11.11 2.43 2.51
CA PHE A 14 10.10 3.46 2.74
C PHE A 14 9.06 2.95 3.74
N ASP A 15 8.80 3.73 4.79
CA ASP A 15 7.71 3.47 5.72
C ASP A 15 6.41 4.02 5.12
N ILE A 16 5.36 3.20 5.12
CA ILE A 16 4.03 3.60 4.70
C ILE A 16 3.05 3.36 5.82
N GLN A 17 2.20 4.36 6.06
CA GLN A 17 1.08 4.26 6.98
C GLN A 17 -0.21 4.33 6.16
N LEU A 18 -1.03 3.29 6.29
CA LEU A 18 -2.38 3.24 5.76
C LEU A 18 -3.36 3.57 6.88
N HIS A 19 -4.29 4.49 6.62
CA HIS A 19 -5.44 4.77 7.48
C HIS A 19 -6.71 4.70 6.62
N VAL A 20 -7.61 3.79 6.97
CA VAL A 20 -8.88 3.56 6.27
C VAL A 20 -10.02 3.89 7.22
N VAL A 21 -10.97 4.71 6.78
CA VAL A 21 -12.17 5.05 7.56
C VAL A 21 -13.40 4.55 6.82
N ASN A 22 -14.24 3.76 7.50
CA ASN A 22 -15.48 3.28 6.93
C ASN A 22 -16.61 4.29 7.13
N HIS A 23 -16.93 5.06 6.08
CA HIS A 23 -18.03 6.02 6.11
C HIS A 23 -19.42 5.41 5.91
N ASN A 24 -19.53 4.11 5.66
CA ASN A 24 -20.82 3.44 5.49
C ASN A 24 -21.56 3.25 6.82
N ASN A 25 -22.82 2.81 6.73
CA ASN A 25 -23.64 2.38 7.87
C ASN A 25 -23.61 0.85 8.06
N TYR A 26 -22.80 0.13 7.29
CA TYR A 26 -22.58 -1.32 7.38
C TYR A 26 -21.08 -1.64 7.49
N PRO A 27 -20.71 -2.81 8.05
CA PRO A 27 -19.31 -3.22 8.14
C PRO A 27 -18.73 -3.55 6.75
N VAL A 28 -17.44 -3.31 6.58
CA VAL A 28 -16.70 -3.62 5.34
C VAL A 28 -15.45 -4.41 5.66
N MET A 29 -15.04 -5.27 4.74
CA MET A 29 -13.86 -6.12 4.88
C MET A 29 -12.80 -5.70 3.88
N LEU A 30 -11.62 -5.29 4.35
CA LEU A 30 -10.51 -4.86 3.52
C LEU A 30 -9.64 -6.08 3.18
N THR A 31 -9.78 -6.62 1.97
CA THR A 31 -9.34 -7.98 1.64
C THR A 31 -7.94 -8.06 1.07
N SER A 32 -7.59 -7.14 0.18
CA SER A 32 -6.31 -7.20 -0.52
C SER A 32 -5.87 -5.81 -0.99
N ARG A 33 -4.62 -5.76 -1.42
CA ARG A 33 -3.97 -4.59 -2.00
C ARG A 33 -3.27 -4.98 -3.29
N HIS A 34 -3.29 -4.07 -4.25
CA HIS A 34 -2.53 -4.16 -5.48
C HIS A 34 -1.80 -2.83 -5.69
N TYR A 35 -0.50 -2.89 -5.92
CA TYR A 35 0.33 -1.74 -6.24
C TYR A 35 1.01 -1.95 -7.58
N GLU A 36 0.93 -0.93 -8.45
CA GLU A 36 1.82 -0.75 -9.58
C GLU A 36 2.92 0.22 -9.15
N ILE A 37 4.17 -0.24 -9.22
CA ILE A 37 5.36 0.51 -8.85
C ILE A 37 6.14 0.81 -10.12
N ILE A 38 6.35 2.08 -10.39
CA ILE A 38 7.10 2.59 -11.55
C ILE A 38 8.42 3.16 -11.06
N ASP A 39 9.53 2.58 -11.50
CA ASP A 39 10.86 3.03 -11.10
C ASP A 39 11.38 4.20 -11.97
N ILE A 40 12.61 4.66 -11.68
CA ILE A 40 13.24 5.76 -12.43
C ILE A 40 13.52 5.44 -13.90
N CYS A 41 13.62 4.16 -14.26
CA CYS A 41 13.81 3.70 -15.63
C CYS A 41 12.48 3.49 -16.36
N ASN A 42 11.35 3.92 -15.77
CA ASN A 42 9.99 3.63 -16.21
C ASN A 42 9.68 2.12 -16.28
N GLN A 43 10.42 1.30 -15.54
CA GLN A 43 10.10 -0.11 -15.41
C GLN A 43 8.93 -0.27 -14.43
N VAL A 44 7.90 -1.01 -14.86
CA VAL A 44 6.73 -1.30 -14.04
C VAL A 44 6.92 -2.64 -13.35
N SER A 45 6.62 -2.68 -12.05
CA SER A 45 6.55 -3.89 -11.26
C SER A 45 5.26 -3.90 -10.44
N GLU A 46 4.74 -5.09 -10.17
CA GLU A 46 3.48 -5.25 -9.43
C GLU A 46 3.74 -5.89 -8.07
N LEU A 47 3.07 -5.37 -7.05
CA LEU A 47 3.06 -5.92 -5.71
C LEU A 47 1.62 -6.12 -5.26
N SER A 48 1.19 -7.39 -5.20
CA SER A 48 -0.13 -7.77 -4.69
C SER A 48 -0.01 -8.53 -3.38
N GLY A 49 -1.02 -8.40 -2.53
CA GLY A 49 -1.07 -9.21 -1.31
C GLY A 49 -2.46 -9.27 -0.69
N VAL A 50 -2.76 -10.43 -0.11
CA VAL A 50 -3.98 -10.68 0.66
C VAL A 50 -3.74 -10.22 2.10
N GLY A 51 -4.79 -9.63 2.69
CA GLY A 51 -4.81 -9.18 4.07
C GLY A 51 -3.78 -8.11 4.41
N PHE A 52 -3.67 -7.82 5.70
CA PHE A 52 -2.81 -6.83 6.34
C PHE A 52 -2.28 -7.50 7.60
N LEU A 53 -0.96 -7.71 7.67
CA LEU A 53 -0.30 -8.51 8.73
C LEU A 53 -0.87 -9.93 8.90
N GLY A 54 -1.25 -10.58 7.80
CA GLY A 54 -1.82 -11.93 7.82
C GLY A 54 -3.30 -12.00 8.22
N ASN A 55 -3.94 -10.86 8.50
CA ASN A 55 -5.36 -10.77 8.83
C ASN A 55 -6.13 -10.04 7.74
N VAL A 56 -7.43 -10.32 7.63
CA VAL A 56 -8.34 -9.56 6.76
C VAL A 56 -9.25 -8.74 7.68
N PRO A 57 -8.98 -7.44 7.90
CA PRO A 57 -9.70 -6.67 8.90
C PRO A 57 -11.13 -6.36 8.44
N ILE A 58 -12.07 -6.52 9.37
CA ILE A 58 -13.45 -6.03 9.25
C ILE A 58 -13.52 -4.68 9.96
N ILE A 59 -13.87 -3.64 9.22
CA ILE A 59 -14.00 -2.27 9.71
C ILE A 59 -15.48 -1.99 9.99
N PRO A 60 -15.87 -1.74 11.25
CA PRO A 60 -17.26 -1.51 11.61
C PRO A 60 -17.79 -0.20 11.00
N PRO A 61 -19.13 0.01 10.96
CA PRO A 61 -19.70 1.28 10.56
C PRO A 61 -19.08 2.44 11.34
N LYS A 62 -18.62 3.48 10.63
CA LYS A 62 -17.96 4.67 11.21
C LYS A 62 -16.65 4.40 11.95
N GLY A 63 -16.15 3.15 11.91
CA GLY A 63 -14.85 2.80 12.46
C GLY A 63 -13.72 3.03 11.46
N ASP A 64 -12.50 2.83 11.96
CA ASP A 64 -11.27 2.98 11.20
C ASP A 64 -10.35 1.77 11.38
N PHE A 65 -9.35 1.67 10.50
CA PHE A 65 -8.28 0.70 10.55
C PHE A 65 -6.97 1.38 10.14
N SER A 66 -5.92 1.16 10.94
CA SER A 66 -4.58 1.64 10.65
C SER A 66 -3.59 0.48 10.52
N TYR A 67 -2.67 0.60 9.57
CA TYR A 67 -1.61 -0.38 9.36
C TYR A 67 -0.32 0.30 8.91
N HIS A 68 0.81 -0.17 9.44
CA HIS A 68 2.14 0.27 9.06
C HIS A 68 2.87 -0.83 8.29
N ASN A 69 3.44 -0.48 7.14
CA ASN A 69 4.25 -1.39 6.34
C ASN A 69 5.54 -0.73 5.90
N MET A 70 6.48 -1.54 5.46
CA MET A 70 7.66 -1.08 4.75
C MET A 70 7.62 -1.56 3.31
N LEU A 71 7.95 -0.66 2.38
CA LEU A 71 8.19 -0.97 0.98
C LEU A 71 9.68 -0.83 0.67
N TYR A 72 10.17 -1.69 -0.22
CA TYR A 72 11.58 -1.82 -0.54
C TYR A 72 11.77 -1.64 -2.04
N PHE A 73 12.55 -0.63 -2.44
CA PHE A 73 12.86 -0.37 -3.85
C PHE A 73 14.36 -0.43 -4.09
N ARG A 74 14.77 -0.90 -5.27
CA ARG A 74 16.17 -0.82 -5.73
C ARG A 74 16.52 0.58 -6.23
N SER A 75 15.50 1.34 -6.64
CA SER A 75 15.62 2.72 -7.12
C SER A 75 15.43 3.71 -5.97
N PHE A 76 16.18 4.81 -6.01
CA PHE A 76 16.12 5.87 -4.99
C PHE A 76 14.84 6.72 -5.08
N THR A 77 14.13 6.61 -6.21
CA THR A 77 12.79 7.16 -6.41
C THR A 77 11.90 6.10 -7.04
N ALA A 78 10.61 6.13 -6.71
CA ALA A 78 9.59 5.29 -7.32
C ALA A 78 8.23 5.98 -7.25
N LYS A 79 7.38 5.77 -8.24
CA LYS A 79 5.96 6.14 -8.20
C LYS A 79 5.14 4.91 -7.86
N ILE A 80 4.09 5.08 -7.07
CA ILE A 80 3.13 4.04 -6.75
C ILE A 80 1.73 4.53 -7.08
N LYS A 81 0.94 3.66 -7.69
CA LYS A 81 -0.52 3.75 -7.79
C LYS A 81 -1.09 2.36 -7.58
N GLY A 82 -2.40 2.23 -7.45
CA GLY A 82 -3.02 0.92 -7.32
C GLY A 82 -4.42 0.99 -6.74
N TYR A 83 -4.81 -0.05 -6.01
CA TYR A 83 -6.12 -0.10 -5.36
C TYR A 83 -6.14 -1.06 -4.17
N TYR A 84 -7.11 -0.83 -3.29
CA TYR A 84 -7.53 -1.79 -2.27
C TYR A 84 -8.84 -2.46 -2.68
N THR A 85 -8.95 -3.76 -2.45
CA THR A 85 -10.21 -4.49 -2.63
C THR A 85 -10.96 -4.56 -1.31
N ILE A 86 -12.26 -4.28 -1.36
CA ILE A 86 -13.16 -4.26 -0.21
C ILE A 86 -14.40 -5.09 -0.51
N ILE A 87 -14.86 -5.85 0.48
CA ILE A 87 -16.12 -6.59 0.44
C ILE A 87 -17.08 -6.02 1.48
N SER A 88 -18.24 -5.56 1.03
CA SER A 88 -19.36 -5.18 1.89
C SER A 88 -19.85 -6.39 2.68
N GLN A 89 -20.05 -6.24 4.00
CA GLN A 89 -20.60 -7.31 4.84
C GLN A 89 -22.13 -7.31 4.91
N SER A 90 -22.80 -6.35 4.25
CA SER A 90 -24.28 -6.33 4.19
C SER A 90 -24.83 -7.12 3.00
N ASP A 91 -24.15 -7.07 1.86
CA ASP A 91 -24.61 -7.67 0.60
C ASP A 91 -23.53 -8.50 -0.13
N PHE A 92 -22.34 -8.62 0.46
CA PHE A 92 -21.19 -9.34 -0.13
C PHE A 92 -20.73 -8.79 -1.48
N SER A 93 -21.10 -7.56 -1.82
CA SER A 93 -20.58 -6.89 -3.01
C SER A 93 -19.10 -6.56 -2.85
N GLU A 94 -18.34 -6.73 -3.93
CA GLU A 94 -16.93 -6.35 -4.00
C GLU A 94 -16.79 -5.01 -4.74
N PHE A 95 -15.96 -4.13 -4.20
CA PHE A 95 -15.58 -2.89 -4.86
C PHE A 95 -14.12 -2.54 -4.58
N ARG A 96 -13.58 -1.62 -5.37
CA ARG A 96 -12.19 -1.17 -5.27
C ARG A 96 -12.13 0.30 -4.84
N ILE A 97 -11.14 0.62 -4.03
CA ILE A 97 -10.76 2.00 -3.72
C ILE A 97 -9.40 2.26 -4.33
N ASP A 98 -9.34 3.23 -5.24
CA ASP A 98 -8.10 3.59 -5.91
C ASP A 98 -7.13 4.29 -4.95
N ILE A 99 -5.87 3.94 -5.11
CA ILE A 99 -4.74 4.60 -4.48
C ILE A 99 -4.21 5.59 -5.51
N PRO A 100 -4.29 6.91 -5.26
CA PRO A 100 -3.82 7.92 -6.20
C PRO A 100 -2.31 7.72 -6.45
N GLU A 101 -1.79 8.24 -7.57
CA GLU A 101 -0.35 8.19 -7.81
C GLU A 101 0.40 9.07 -6.79
N PHE A 102 1.40 8.51 -6.13
CA PHE A 102 2.32 9.24 -5.27
C PHE A 102 3.76 8.80 -5.49
N GLN A 103 4.70 9.71 -5.24
CA GLN A 103 6.12 9.50 -5.52
C GLN A 103 6.93 9.47 -4.22
N PHE A 104 7.82 8.48 -4.14
CA PHE A 104 8.79 8.31 -3.09
C PHE A 104 10.14 8.85 -3.52
N PHE A 105 10.84 9.54 -2.63
CA PHE A 105 12.20 10.01 -2.83
C PHE A 105 13.07 9.64 -1.63
N ALA A 106 14.28 9.14 -1.89
CA ALA A 106 15.27 8.91 -0.86
C ALA A 106 15.87 10.24 -0.37
N ASP A 107 15.85 10.49 0.95
CA ASP A 107 16.25 11.77 1.57
C ASP A 107 17.62 12.31 1.13
N HIS A 108 18.59 11.43 0.85
CA HIS A 108 19.95 11.83 0.45
C HIS A 108 20.06 12.51 -0.93
N MET A 109 18.96 12.69 -1.65
CA MET A 109 18.88 13.38 -2.95
C MET A 109 18.17 14.75 -2.89
N LEU A 110 17.70 15.18 -1.71
CA LEU A 110 16.96 16.44 -1.52
C LEU A 110 17.81 17.61 -1.00
N ASN A 111 19.15 17.50 -1.03
CA ASN A 111 20.09 18.55 -0.62
C ASN A 111 20.87 19.13 -1.79
#